data_AF-A0A091DGH4-F1
#
_entry.id   AF-A0A091DGH4-F1
#
_cell.length_a   1.000
_cell.length_b   1.000
_cell.length_c   1.000
_cell.angle_alpha   90.00
_cell.angle_beta   90.00
_cell.angle_gamma   90.00
#
_symmetry.space_group_name_H-M   'P 1'
#
loop_
_entity.id
_entity.type
_entity.pdbx_description
1 polymer ?
#
loop_
_entity_poly.entity_id
_entity_poly.type
_entity_poly.pdbx_seq_one_letter_code
_entity_poly.pdbx_strand_id
1 'polypeptide(L)'
;LGFLCSELQAARLLRLQPSLGCSPVLRLVKGTKEGADMVQELVLTLQALGLPRPLLGTPASQLLRELHAKISELLPSLPAGSMQPLLSYPLDTPRWQALESLSQSLKDQYCCRRCLLLKRLDLTTSAFHWTDRAEAQGKAMKAVLRPLREVLTPESDVSIAHVLAARADLSRLVPAASVAARRGTCCAINKVLMGDVPDRGGRPSELEAPMPTWRSRREDGGGWKAGHQHWGQKKKKKKK
;
A
#
# COMPACT_ATOMS: atom_id res chain seq x y z
N LEU A 1 5.75 -21.07 -3.05
CA LEU A 1 6.84 -22.05 -2.88
C LEU A 1 8.21 -21.39 -2.81
N GLY A 2 8.57 -20.48 -3.74
CA GLY A 2 9.86 -19.79 -3.74
C GLY A 2 10.30 -19.22 -2.38
N PHE A 3 9.45 -18.43 -1.72
CA PHE A 3 9.75 -17.87 -0.39
C PHE A 3 10.00 -18.94 0.70
N LEU A 4 9.19 -20.00 0.76
CA LEU A 4 9.40 -21.06 1.76
C LEU A 4 10.71 -21.83 1.50
N CYS A 5 11.05 -22.03 0.23
CA CYS A 5 12.33 -22.60 -0.17
C CYS A 5 13.49 -21.67 0.21
N SER A 6 13.36 -20.36 0.03
CA SER A 6 14.40 -19.39 0.40
C SER A 6 14.57 -19.28 1.92
N GLU A 7 13.48 -19.32 2.69
CA GLU A 7 13.53 -19.38 4.17
C GLU A 7 14.26 -20.63 4.65
N LEU A 8 13.94 -21.79 4.07
CA LEU A 8 14.62 -23.03 4.38
C LEU A 8 16.11 -22.97 4.00
N GLN A 9 16.45 -22.41 2.84
CA GLN A 9 17.84 -22.18 2.43
C GLN A 9 18.58 -21.25 3.40
N ALA A 10 17.95 -20.14 3.80
CA ALA A 10 18.52 -19.19 4.78
C ALA A 10 18.74 -19.87 6.14
N ALA A 11 17.76 -20.64 6.63
CA ALA A 11 17.90 -21.40 7.87
C ALA A 11 19.04 -22.43 7.80
N ARG A 12 19.23 -23.09 6.65
CA ARG A 12 20.39 -23.96 6.40
C ARG A 12 21.69 -23.17 6.44
N LEU A 13 21.77 -22.03 5.76
CA LEU A 13 22.96 -21.17 5.74
C LEU A 13 23.32 -20.63 7.14
N LEU A 14 22.34 -20.32 7.98
CA LEU A 14 22.56 -19.89 9.36
C LEU A 14 23.12 -21.01 10.24
N ARG A 15 22.72 -22.26 9.98
CA ARG A 15 23.21 -23.45 10.69
C ARG A 15 24.58 -23.91 10.21
N LEU A 16 24.96 -23.59 8.97
CA LEU A 16 26.29 -23.86 8.47
C LEU A 16 27.29 -22.94 9.20
N GLN A 17 28.06 -23.53 10.13
CA GLN A 17 29.28 -22.89 10.59
C GLN A 17 30.22 -22.69 9.38
N PRO A 18 30.95 -21.57 9.31
CA PRO A 18 31.96 -21.40 8.29
C PRO A 18 33.07 -22.41 8.61
N SER A 19 33.01 -23.60 8.00
CA SER A 19 34.21 -24.43 7.92
C SER A 19 35.20 -23.69 7.04
N LEU A 20 36.38 -23.46 7.59
CA LEU A 20 37.51 -22.85 6.90
C LEU A 20 37.93 -23.82 5.77
N GLY A 21 37.30 -23.74 4.61
CA GLY A 21 37.63 -24.62 3.47
C GLY A 21 36.42 -25.23 2.78
N CYS A 22 35.53 -24.41 2.24
CA CYS A 22 34.89 -24.76 0.98
C CYS A 22 34.34 -23.47 0.38
N SER A 23 34.91 -23.02 -0.74
CA SER A 23 34.25 -22.02 -1.58
C SER A 23 33.15 -22.74 -2.35
N PRO A 24 31.86 -22.51 -2.07
CA PRO A 24 30.85 -22.87 -3.04
C PRO A 24 30.96 -21.81 -4.13
N VAL A 25 31.43 -22.20 -5.30
CA VAL A 25 31.31 -21.41 -6.53
C VAL A 25 29.82 -21.19 -6.77
N LEU A 26 29.28 -20.10 -6.22
CA LEU A 26 27.98 -19.60 -6.61
C LEU A 26 28.15 -19.10 -8.04
N ARG A 27 27.65 -19.88 -9.00
CA ARG A 27 27.48 -19.40 -10.37
C ARG A 27 26.58 -18.17 -10.28
N LEU A 28 27.20 -17.01 -10.49
CA LEU A 28 26.52 -15.74 -10.73
C LEU A 28 25.55 -15.96 -11.89
N VAL A 29 24.27 -16.12 -11.57
CA VAL A 29 23.22 -16.11 -12.58
C VAL A 29 23.29 -14.74 -13.23
N LYS A 30 23.66 -14.74 -14.51
CA LYS A 30 23.89 -13.56 -15.32
C LYS A 30 22.61 -12.72 -15.37
N GLY A 31 22.68 -11.55 -14.75
CA GLY A 31 21.77 -10.38 -14.84
C GLY A 31 20.37 -10.60 -15.38
N THR A 32 19.44 -11.05 -14.53
CA THR A 32 18.04 -10.67 -14.64
C THR A 32 17.82 -9.37 -13.85
N LYS A 33 16.85 -8.53 -14.25
CA LYS A 33 16.50 -7.29 -13.54
C LYS A 33 16.24 -7.52 -12.05
N GLU A 34 15.67 -8.68 -11.72
CA GLU A 34 15.43 -9.15 -10.34
C GLU A 34 16.70 -9.20 -9.48
N GLY A 35 17.86 -9.54 -10.04
CA GLY A 35 19.11 -9.63 -9.27
C GLY A 35 19.62 -8.26 -8.81
N ALA A 36 19.38 -7.21 -9.60
CA ALA A 36 19.76 -5.84 -9.23
C ALA A 36 18.83 -5.28 -8.15
N ASP A 37 17.53 -5.54 -8.26
CA ASP A 37 16.53 -5.14 -7.27
C ASP A 37 16.81 -5.79 -5.90
N MET A 38 17.13 -7.09 -5.88
CA MET A 38 17.46 -7.81 -4.65
C MET A 38 18.72 -7.27 -3.96
N VAL A 39 19.74 -6.87 -4.72
CA VAL A 39 20.95 -6.25 -4.16
C VAL A 39 20.64 -4.88 -3.58
N GLN A 40 19.77 -4.11 -4.24
CA GLN A 40 19.33 -2.81 -3.73
C GLN A 40 18.57 -2.96 -2.40
N GLU A 41 17.62 -3.90 -2.32
CA GLU A 41 16.89 -4.19 -1.09
C GLU A 41 17.81 -4.62 0.06
N LEU A 42 18.81 -5.46 -0.23
CA LEU A 42 19.81 -5.85 0.75
C LEU A 42 20.62 -4.64 1.25
N VAL A 43 21.04 -3.76 0.35
CA VAL A 43 21.79 -2.54 0.72
C VAL A 43 20.93 -1.62 1.59
N LEU A 44 19.66 -1.41 1.24
CA LEU A 44 18.72 -0.62 2.04
C LEU A 44 18.50 -1.24 3.42
N THR A 45 18.39 -2.56 3.50
CA THR A 45 18.26 -3.29 4.77
C THR A 45 19.49 -3.09 5.65
N LEU A 46 20.70 -3.22 5.10
CA LEU A 46 21.94 -2.99 5.84
C LEU A 46 22.04 -1.55 6.34
N GLN A 47 21.69 -0.57 5.50
CA GLN A 47 21.65 0.85 5.89
C GLN A 47 20.65 1.11 7.01
N ALA A 48 19.45 0.54 6.93
CA ALA A 48 18.42 0.68 7.97
C ALA A 48 18.86 0.06 9.31
N LEU A 49 19.66 -1.02 9.26
CA LEU A 49 20.22 -1.69 10.45
C LEU A 49 21.54 -1.07 10.94
N GLY A 50 22.08 -0.06 10.24
CA GLY A 50 23.37 0.57 10.55
C GLY A 50 24.56 -0.36 10.36
N LEU A 51 24.44 -1.38 9.51
CA LEU A 51 25.51 -2.34 9.23
C LEU A 51 26.39 -1.87 8.05
N PRO A 52 27.71 -2.17 8.07
CA PRO A 52 28.60 -1.83 6.98
C PRO A 52 28.25 -2.61 5.71
N ARG A 53 28.63 -2.07 4.56
CA ARG A 53 28.47 -2.78 3.28
C ARG A 53 29.42 -3.99 3.26
N PRO A 54 28.95 -5.18 2.86
CA PRO A 54 29.80 -6.36 2.79
C PRO A 54 30.96 -6.17 1.81
N LEU A 55 32.13 -6.70 2.18
CA LEU A 55 33.30 -6.76 1.31
C LEU A 55 33.09 -7.79 0.20
N LEU A 56 33.73 -7.58 -0.95
CA LEU A 56 33.67 -8.53 -2.05
C LEU A 56 34.21 -9.90 -1.59
N GLY A 57 33.36 -10.93 -1.67
CA GLY A 57 33.72 -12.29 -1.24
C GLY A 57 33.27 -12.67 0.18
N THR A 58 32.57 -11.80 0.93
CA THR A 58 31.93 -12.22 2.18
C THR A 58 30.95 -13.36 1.94
N PRO A 59 31.04 -14.47 2.70
CA PRO A 59 30.13 -15.59 2.52
C PRO A 59 28.72 -15.21 2.99
N ALA A 60 27.70 -15.68 2.25
CA ALA A 60 26.30 -15.37 2.55
C ALA A 60 25.88 -15.79 3.98
N SER A 61 26.43 -16.88 4.51
CA SER A 61 26.17 -17.35 5.88
C SER A 61 26.71 -16.41 6.95
N GLN A 62 27.80 -15.69 6.70
CA GLN A 62 28.31 -14.68 7.61
C GLN A 62 27.41 -13.44 7.60
N LEU A 63 27.07 -12.93 6.41
CA LEU A 63 26.17 -11.80 6.25
C LEU A 63 24.81 -12.05 6.94
N LEU A 64 24.21 -13.23 6.73
CA LEU A 64 22.94 -13.60 7.35
C LEU A 64 23.05 -13.68 8.89
N ARG A 65 24.19 -14.13 9.43
CA ARG A 65 24.41 -14.15 10.89
C ARG A 65 24.56 -12.76 11.47
N GLU A 66 25.29 -11.86 10.79
CA GLU A 66 25.43 -10.46 11.21
C GLU A 66 24.06 -9.74 11.20
N LEU A 67 23.27 -9.94 10.14
CA LEU A 67 21.90 -9.45 10.06
C LEU A 67 21.03 -10.01 11.18
N HIS A 68 21.04 -11.32 11.38
CA HIS A 68 20.25 -11.98 12.42
C HIS A 68 20.64 -11.49 13.83
N ALA A 69 21.93 -11.33 14.10
CA ALA A 69 22.44 -10.81 15.36
C ALA A 69 21.96 -9.38 15.60
N LYS A 70 22.07 -8.50 14.60
CA LYS A 70 21.62 -7.11 14.72
C LYS A 70 20.11 -7.00 14.90
N ILE A 71 19.32 -7.81 14.18
CA ILE A 71 17.86 -7.84 14.36
C ILE A 71 17.50 -8.34 15.76
N SER A 72 18.19 -9.37 16.25
CA SER A 72 17.97 -9.94 17.58
C SER A 72 18.34 -8.97 18.71
N GLU A 73 19.38 -8.15 18.51
CA GLU A 73 19.75 -7.04 19.41
C GLU A 73 18.66 -5.95 19.47
N LEU A 74 18.06 -5.62 18.32
CA LEU A 74 17.08 -4.55 18.23
C LEU A 74 15.65 -4.98 18.62
N LEU A 75 15.31 -6.26 18.46
CA LEU A 75 13.97 -6.79 18.72
C LEU A 75 13.40 -6.40 20.10
N PRO A 76 14.16 -6.47 21.22
CA PRO A 76 13.66 -6.13 22.54
C PRO A 76 13.36 -4.63 22.74
N SER A 77 13.90 -3.75 21.89
CA SER A 77 13.64 -2.31 21.95
C SER A 77 12.29 -1.92 21.36
N LEU A 78 11.63 -2.83 20.64
CA LEU A 78 10.35 -2.57 19.99
C LEU A 78 9.18 -2.71 20.99
N PRO A 79 8.07 -1.99 20.78
CA PRO A 79 6.87 -2.13 21.60
C PRO A 79 6.36 -3.57 21.65
N ALA A 80 5.73 -3.95 22.78
CA ALA A 80 5.15 -5.27 22.93
C ALA A 80 4.12 -5.58 21.83
N GLY A 81 4.18 -6.78 21.26
CA GLY A 81 3.32 -7.20 20.15
C GLY A 81 3.80 -6.75 18.76
N SER A 82 4.89 -5.98 18.68
CA SER A 82 5.62 -5.79 17.44
C SER A 82 6.12 -7.15 16.91
N MET A 83 6.10 -7.34 15.59
CA MET A 83 6.62 -8.54 14.93
C MET A 83 5.81 -9.83 15.13
N GLN A 84 4.64 -9.81 15.77
CA GLN A 84 3.80 -11.00 15.86
C GLN A 84 3.34 -11.46 14.46
N PRO A 85 3.37 -12.77 14.16
CA PRO A 85 2.89 -13.27 12.88
C PRO A 85 1.38 -13.03 12.75
N LEU A 86 0.92 -12.72 11.53
CA LEU A 86 -0.51 -12.55 11.26
C LEU A 86 -1.26 -13.88 11.42
N LEU A 87 -0.64 -14.97 10.98
CA LEU A 87 -1.17 -16.32 11.11
C LEU A 87 -0.35 -17.09 12.15
N SER A 88 -0.92 -17.31 13.34
CA SER A 88 -0.27 -18.05 14.44
C SER A 88 -0.73 -19.50 14.56
N TYR A 89 -1.76 -19.89 13.80
CA TYR A 89 -2.39 -21.20 13.91
C TYR A 89 -1.72 -22.23 12.99
N PRO A 90 -1.42 -23.45 13.45
CA PRO A 90 -0.84 -24.50 12.62
C PRO A 90 -1.82 -24.90 11.52
N LEU A 91 -1.29 -25.13 10.33
CA LEU A 91 -2.09 -25.53 9.17
C LEU A 91 -1.89 -27.03 8.91
N ASP A 92 -2.96 -27.80 9.10
CA ASP A 92 -3.01 -29.20 8.70
C ASP A 92 -3.35 -29.30 7.20
N THR A 93 -3.10 -30.44 6.58
CA THR A 93 -3.35 -30.70 5.14
C THR A 93 -4.71 -30.18 4.62
N PRO A 94 -5.86 -30.44 5.26
CA PRO A 94 -7.14 -29.93 4.76
C PRO A 94 -7.24 -28.40 4.86
N ARG A 95 -6.60 -27.77 5.86
CA ARG A 95 -6.59 -26.31 5.99
C ARG A 95 -5.69 -25.66 4.94
N TRP A 96 -4.58 -26.30 4.57
CA TRP A 96 -3.75 -25.86 3.45
C TRP A 96 -4.53 -25.84 2.14
N GLN A 97 -5.28 -26.90 1.85
CA GLN A 97 -6.12 -26.96 0.65
C GLN A 97 -7.21 -25.87 0.67
N ALA A 98 -7.85 -25.65 1.81
CA ALA A 98 -8.83 -24.59 1.97
C ALA A 98 -8.20 -23.19 1.79
N LEU A 99 -7.01 -22.96 2.34
CA LEU A 99 -6.27 -21.71 2.20
C LEU A 99 -5.84 -21.46 0.75
N GLU A 100 -5.41 -22.49 0.03
CA GLU A 100 -5.09 -22.40 -1.40
C GLU A 100 -6.31 -22.04 -2.24
N SER A 101 -7.44 -22.71 -2.01
CA SER A 101 -8.71 -22.39 -2.67
C SER A 101 -9.16 -20.96 -2.40
N LEU A 102 -9.12 -20.53 -1.13
CA LEU A 102 -9.44 -19.15 -0.74
C LEU A 102 -8.48 -18.14 -1.39
N SER A 103 -7.18 -18.42 -1.37
CA SER A 103 -6.18 -17.56 -2.00
C SER A 103 -6.44 -17.41 -3.49
N GLN A 104 -6.82 -18.49 -4.19
CA GLN A 104 -7.11 -18.44 -5.61
C GLN A 104 -8.38 -17.62 -5.89
N SER A 105 -9.47 -17.89 -5.16
CA SER A 105 -10.72 -17.14 -5.30
C SER A 105 -10.52 -15.64 -5.06
N LEU A 106 -9.76 -15.27 -4.03
CA LEU A 106 -9.44 -13.86 -3.75
C LEU A 106 -8.60 -13.25 -4.88
N LYS A 107 -7.59 -13.96 -5.39
CA LYS A 107 -6.78 -13.48 -6.52
C LYS A 107 -7.65 -13.18 -7.74
N ASP A 108 -8.58 -14.07 -8.08
CA ASP A 108 -9.48 -13.89 -9.20
C ASP A 108 -10.39 -12.67 -9.00
N GLN A 109 -10.96 -12.51 -7.80
CA GLN A 109 -11.77 -11.33 -7.46
C GLN A 109 -10.96 -10.03 -7.52
N TYR A 110 -9.74 -10.02 -6.97
CA TYR A 110 -8.87 -8.85 -7.00
C TYR A 110 -8.42 -8.51 -8.42
N CYS A 111 -8.14 -9.52 -9.25
CA CYS A 111 -7.82 -9.34 -10.66
C CYS A 111 -8.98 -8.64 -11.39
N CYS A 112 -10.21 -9.14 -11.24
CA CYS A 112 -11.40 -8.51 -11.81
C CYS A 112 -11.59 -7.05 -11.35
N ARG A 113 -11.40 -6.77 -10.05
CA ARG A 113 -11.47 -5.41 -9.51
C ARG A 113 -10.38 -4.50 -10.07
N ARG A 114 -9.13 -5.00 -10.20
CA ARG A 114 -8.03 -4.25 -10.79
C ARG A 114 -8.27 -3.96 -12.27
N CYS A 115 -8.75 -4.94 -13.05
CA CYS A 115 -9.19 -4.72 -14.44
C CYS A 115 -10.20 -3.57 -14.55
N LEU A 116 -11.22 -3.55 -13.68
CA LEU A 116 -12.20 -2.47 -13.65
C LEU A 116 -11.54 -1.12 -13.36
N LEU A 117 -10.69 -1.04 -12.33
CA LEU A 117 -10.00 0.19 -11.94
C LEU A 117 -9.08 0.71 -13.06
N LEU A 118 -8.35 -0.18 -13.73
CA LEU A 118 -7.50 0.16 -14.86
C LEU A 118 -8.34 0.66 -16.04
N LYS A 119 -9.45 -0.01 -16.36
CA LYS A 119 -10.34 0.45 -17.42
C LYS A 119 -10.95 1.81 -17.09
N ARG A 120 -11.32 2.05 -15.83
CA ARG A 120 -11.81 3.35 -15.36
C ARG A 120 -10.72 4.42 -15.47
N LEU A 121 -9.47 4.11 -15.16
CA LEU A 121 -8.34 5.02 -15.37
C LEU A 121 -8.19 5.37 -16.86
N ASP A 122 -8.28 4.37 -17.75
CA ASP A 122 -8.16 4.57 -19.20
C ASP A 122 -9.30 5.45 -19.75
N LEU A 123 -10.53 5.19 -19.32
CA LEU A 123 -11.70 5.98 -19.72
C LEU A 123 -11.66 7.41 -19.19
N THR A 124 -11.28 7.60 -17.92
CA THR A 124 -11.13 8.95 -17.33
C THR A 124 -10.03 9.75 -18.03
N THR A 125 -8.90 9.11 -18.35
CA THR A 125 -7.83 9.73 -19.14
C THR A 125 -8.30 10.10 -20.56
N SER A 126 -9.14 9.25 -21.16
CA SER A 126 -9.69 9.50 -22.49
C SER A 126 -10.72 10.64 -22.50
N ALA A 127 -11.54 10.77 -21.44
CA ALA A 127 -12.56 11.82 -21.32
C ALA A 127 -11.98 13.25 -21.34
N PHE A 128 -10.74 13.44 -20.87
CA PHE A 128 -10.06 14.74 -20.99
C PHE A 128 -9.83 15.17 -22.44
N HIS A 129 -9.90 14.27 -23.42
CA HIS A 129 -9.76 14.63 -24.84
C HIS A 129 -11.08 15.09 -25.48
N TRP A 130 -12.19 15.15 -24.73
CA TRP A 130 -13.50 15.55 -25.26
C TRP A 130 -13.75 17.07 -25.24
N THR A 131 -12.78 17.87 -24.81
CA THR A 131 -12.88 19.34 -24.85
C THR A 131 -11.69 19.93 -25.58
N ASP A 132 -11.92 20.90 -26.47
CA ASP A 132 -10.87 21.51 -27.32
C ASP A 132 -9.69 22.05 -26.49
N ARG A 133 -9.97 22.61 -25.31
CA ARG A 133 -8.94 23.13 -24.38
C ARG A 133 -8.02 22.05 -23.84
N ALA A 134 -8.57 20.88 -23.52
CA ALA A 134 -7.81 19.79 -22.93
C ALA A 134 -7.20 18.86 -23.99
N GLU A 135 -7.75 18.83 -25.21
CA GLU A 135 -7.14 18.16 -26.36
C GLU A 135 -5.75 18.75 -26.69
N ALA A 136 -5.60 20.08 -26.63
CA ALA A 136 -4.31 20.76 -26.79
C ALA A 136 -3.24 20.29 -25.78
N GLN A 137 -3.66 19.91 -24.57
CA GLN A 137 -2.78 19.39 -23.51
C GLN A 137 -2.70 17.86 -23.49
N GLY A 138 -3.45 17.17 -24.34
CA GLY A 138 -3.58 15.71 -24.33
C GLY A 138 -2.26 14.98 -24.57
N LYS A 139 -1.38 15.53 -25.42
CA LYS A 139 -0.04 14.97 -25.67
C LYS A 139 0.84 15.01 -24.42
N ALA A 140 0.87 16.15 -23.72
CA ALA A 140 1.64 16.32 -22.49
C ALA A 140 1.10 15.40 -21.38
N MET A 141 -0.24 15.33 -21.23
CA MET A 141 -0.86 14.45 -20.25
C MET A 141 -0.58 12.96 -20.53
N LYS A 142 -0.69 12.51 -21.78
CA LYS A 142 -0.36 11.13 -22.17
C LYS A 142 1.10 10.80 -21.89
N ALA A 143 2.03 11.72 -22.14
CA ALA A 143 3.45 11.50 -21.87
C ALA A 143 3.73 11.21 -20.39
N VAL A 144 2.97 11.83 -19.47
CA VAL A 144 3.08 11.58 -18.02
C VAL A 144 2.37 10.30 -17.60
N LEU A 145 1.16 10.04 -18.11
CA LEU A 145 0.33 8.91 -17.64
C LEU A 145 0.73 7.56 -18.24
N ARG A 146 1.23 7.52 -19.48
CA ARG A 146 1.59 6.28 -20.16
C ARG A 146 2.62 5.42 -19.38
N PRO A 147 3.76 5.96 -18.90
CA PRO A 147 4.72 5.15 -18.15
C PRO A 147 4.12 4.61 -16.85
N LEU A 148 3.26 5.39 -16.17
CA LEU A 148 2.56 4.92 -14.98
C LEU A 148 1.60 3.78 -15.31
N ARG A 149 0.83 3.92 -16.39
CA ARG A 149 -0.16 2.92 -16.82
C ARG A 149 0.48 1.60 -17.28
N GLU A 150 1.66 1.66 -17.90
CA GLU A 150 2.41 0.50 -18.39
C GLU A 150 2.90 -0.40 -17.24
N VAL A 151 3.18 0.16 -16.06
CA VAL A 151 3.62 -0.60 -14.87
C VAL A 151 2.44 -1.23 -14.13
N LEU A 152 1.21 -0.73 -14.33
CA LEU A 152 0.03 -1.22 -13.61
C LEU A 152 -0.57 -2.46 -14.26
N THR A 153 -0.50 -3.57 -13.54
CA THR A 153 -1.01 -4.88 -13.95
C THR A 153 -2.28 -5.27 -13.19
N PRO A 154 -3.22 -6.02 -13.80
CA PRO A 154 -4.34 -6.58 -13.08
C PRO A 154 -3.96 -7.74 -12.15
N GLU A 155 -2.86 -8.43 -12.43
CA GLU A 155 -2.38 -9.55 -11.62
C GLU A 155 -1.90 -9.08 -10.23
N SER A 156 -2.02 -9.97 -9.25
CA SER A 156 -1.53 -9.72 -7.89
C SER A 156 -0.22 -10.47 -7.65
N ASP A 157 0.79 -9.76 -7.14
CA ASP A 157 2.07 -10.36 -6.72
C ASP A 157 2.00 -11.03 -5.34
N VAL A 158 0.85 -10.94 -4.67
CA VAL A 158 0.63 -11.53 -3.35
C VAL A 158 0.45 -13.04 -3.47
N SER A 159 1.20 -13.80 -2.67
CA SER A 159 1.17 -15.25 -2.62
C SER A 159 0.88 -15.71 -1.20
N ILE A 160 0.51 -16.98 -1.01
CA ILE A 160 0.30 -17.55 0.33
C ILE A 160 1.57 -17.39 1.18
N ALA A 161 2.75 -17.47 0.56
CA ALA A 161 3.99 -17.28 1.27
C ALA A 161 4.16 -15.83 1.79
N HIS A 162 3.69 -14.84 1.04
CA HIS A 162 3.62 -13.45 1.52
C HIS A 162 2.66 -13.29 2.71
N VAL A 163 1.54 -14.04 2.72
CA VAL A 163 0.59 -14.05 3.85
C VAL A 163 1.20 -14.67 5.09
N LEU A 164 1.97 -15.76 4.96
CA LEU A 164 2.66 -16.41 6.08
C LEU A 164 3.79 -15.56 6.64
N ALA A 165 4.47 -14.80 5.78
CA ALA A 165 5.51 -13.85 6.18
C ALA A 165 4.92 -12.56 6.80
N ALA A 166 3.62 -12.31 6.61
CA ALA A 166 2.99 -11.08 7.07
C ALA A 166 2.90 -11.05 8.59
N ARG A 167 3.16 -9.87 9.14
CA ARG A 167 3.05 -9.58 10.57
C ARG A 167 1.69 -8.95 10.88
N ALA A 168 1.29 -9.04 12.14
CA ALA A 168 -0.01 -8.57 12.62
C ALA A 168 -0.21 -7.05 12.40
N ASP A 169 0.84 -6.26 12.47
CA ASP A 169 0.84 -4.82 12.20
C ASP A 169 0.45 -4.49 10.75
N LEU A 170 0.82 -5.33 9.77
CA LEU A 170 0.43 -5.16 8.37
C LEU A 170 -1.08 -5.33 8.13
N SER A 171 -1.80 -6.00 9.03
CA SER A 171 -3.26 -6.14 8.93
C SER A 171 -4.02 -4.85 9.28
N ARG A 172 -3.34 -3.85 9.86
CA ARG A 172 -3.96 -2.60 10.28
C ARG A 172 -4.31 -1.76 9.06
N LEU A 173 -5.59 -1.72 8.71
CA LEU A 173 -6.09 -0.87 7.65
C LEU A 173 -5.90 0.60 8.00
N VAL A 174 -5.08 1.30 7.22
CA VAL A 174 -4.96 2.76 7.31
C VAL A 174 -6.10 3.37 6.49
N PRO A 175 -6.94 4.24 7.10
CA PRO A 175 -8.01 4.89 6.37
C PRO A 175 -7.46 5.64 5.14
N ALA A 176 -8.16 5.52 4.01
CA ALA A 176 -7.83 6.28 2.80
C ALA A 176 -7.89 7.81 3.00
N ALA A 177 -8.62 8.26 4.04
CA ALA A 177 -8.69 9.64 4.47
C ALA A 177 -7.58 10.08 5.44
N SER A 178 -6.63 9.18 5.78
CA SER A 178 -5.53 9.49 6.69
C SER A 178 -4.63 10.59 6.15
N VAL A 179 -3.94 11.28 7.06
CA VAL A 179 -2.98 12.34 6.70
C VAL A 179 -1.91 11.80 5.77
N ALA A 180 -1.39 10.59 6.03
CA ALA A 180 -0.38 9.96 5.18
C ALA A 180 -0.88 9.72 3.74
N ALA A 181 -2.10 9.18 3.58
CA ALA A 181 -2.70 8.98 2.25
C ALA A 181 -3.01 10.31 1.53
N ARG A 182 -3.33 11.37 2.29
CA ARG A 182 -3.63 12.70 1.76
C ARG A 182 -2.39 13.51 1.36
N ARG A 183 -1.22 13.26 1.96
CA ARG A 183 0.03 13.95 1.59
C ARG A 183 0.36 13.79 0.11
N GLY A 184 0.14 12.59 -0.46
CA GLY A 184 0.40 12.34 -1.88
C GLY A 184 -0.69 12.86 -2.82
N THR A 185 -1.87 13.19 -2.30
CA THR A 185 -3.04 13.62 -3.09
C THR A 185 -3.47 15.05 -2.77
N CYS A 186 -2.65 15.79 -2.02
CA CYS A 186 -2.94 17.18 -1.68
C CYS A 186 -2.76 18.05 -2.93
N CYS A 187 -3.82 18.76 -3.32
CA CYS A 187 -3.79 19.73 -4.40
C CYS A 187 -4.59 20.96 -3.98
N ALA A 188 -4.43 22.08 -4.68
CA ALA A 188 -5.14 23.33 -4.37
C ALA A 188 -6.67 23.12 -4.28
N ILE A 189 -7.21 22.19 -5.06
CA ILE A 189 -8.63 21.81 -5.08
C ILE A 189 -9.03 21.05 -3.81
N ASN A 190 -8.24 20.06 -3.40
CA ASN A 190 -8.54 19.20 -2.23
C ASN A 190 -8.36 19.92 -0.88
N LYS A 191 -7.78 21.13 -0.87
CA LYS A 191 -7.63 21.98 0.31
C LYS A 191 -8.89 22.77 0.68
N VAL A 192 -9.87 22.83 -0.23
CA VAL A 192 -11.11 23.58 0.01
C VAL A 192 -12.18 22.65 0.58
N LEU A 193 -12.72 23.01 1.75
CA LEU A 193 -13.87 22.33 2.33
C LEU A 193 -15.13 22.88 1.66
N MET A 194 -15.84 22.03 0.93
CA MET A 194 -17.22 22.31 0.53
C MET A 194 -18.07 22.39 1.80
N GLY A 195 -18.80 23.50 1.98
CA GLY A 195 -19.76 23.66 3.06
C GLY A 195 -20.94 22.68 2.95
N ASP A 196 -21.97 22.86 3.77
CA ASP A 196 -23.16 22.00 3.75
C ASP A 196 -23.76 21.92 2.33
N VAL A 197 -23.63 20.74 1.71
CA VAL A 197 -24.16 20.48 0.38
C VAL A 197 -25.65 20.21 0.57
N PRO A 198 -26.54 21.06 0.04
CA PRO A 198 -27.97 20.83 0.17
C PRO A 198 -28.35 19.50 -0.49
N ASP A 199 -29.31 18.81 0.13
CA ASP A 199 -29.79 17.52 -0.32
C ASP A 199 -30.18 17.57 -1.80
N ARG A 200 -29.58 16.68 -2.60
CA ARG A 200 -29.85 16.57 -4.04
C ARG A 200 -31.04 15.67 -4.34
N GLY A 201 -31.67 15.10 -3.30
CA GLY A 201 -32.89 14.31 -3.40
C GLY A 201 -34.13 15.17 -3.15
N GLY A 202 -34.59 15.92 -4.15
CA GLY A 202 -35.81 16.71 -4.06
C GLY A 202 -36.32 17.11 -5.44
N ARG A 203 -37.63 17.36 -5.57
CA ARG A 203 -38.20 17.85 -6.83
C ARG A 203 -37.55 19.21 -7.18
N PRO A 204 -37.20 19.46 -8.46
CA PRO A 204 -36.55 20.71 -8.89
C PRO A 204 -37.22 22.01 -8.42
N SER A 205 -38.53 21.98 -8.17
CA SER A 205 -39.33 23.12 -7.71
C SER A 205 -39.24 23.41 -6.20
N GLU A 206 -38.62 22.53 -5.41
CA GLU A 206 -38.53 22.64 -3.94
C GLU A 206 -37.10 22.97 -3.45
N LEU A 207 -36.14 23.08 -4.38
CA LEU A 207 -34.74 23.37 -4.10
C LEU A 207 -34.49 24.87 -3.99
N GLU A 208 -34.58 25.43 -2.79
CA GLU A 208 -33.95 26.71 -2.48
C GLU A 208 -33.13 26.60 -1.19
N ALA A 209 -31.89 26.16 -1.36
CA ALA A 209 -30.83 26.39 -0.40
C ALA A 209 -29.68 27.07 -1.15
N PRO A 210 -29.10 28.16 -0.60
CA PRO A 210 -28.03 28.89 -1.27
C PRO A 210 -26.86 27.95 -1.55
N MET A 211 -26.14 28.20 -2.65
CA MET A 211 -24.93 27.45 -2.96
C MET A 211 -23.99 27.41 -1.74
N PRO A 212 -23.38 26.25 -1.43
CA PRO A 212 -22.47 26.15 -0.28
C PRO A 212 -21.33 27.15 -0.41
N THR A 213 -20.99 27.81 0.70
CA THR A 213 -19.80 28.67 0.77
C THR A 213 -18.56 27.80 0.92
N TRP A 214 -17.54 28.12 0.14
CA TRP A 214 -16.27 27.40 0.14
C TRP A 214 -15.39 27.97 1.25
N ARG A 215 -14.88 27.12 2.15
CA ARG A 215 -13.97 27.56 3.22
C ARG A 215 -12.65 26.81 3.13
N SER A 216 -11.55 27.48 3.49
CA SER A 216 -10.27 26.79 3.65
C SER A 216 -10.38 25.74 4.75
N ARG A 217 -9.89 24.52 4.49
CA ARG A 217 -9.87 23.45 5.48
C ARG A 217 -8.82 23.81 6.56
N ARG A 218 -9.25 23.94 7.82
CA ARG A 218 -8.34 24.17 8.96
C ARG A 218 -7.58 22.88 9.28
N GLU A 219 -6.27 22.98 9.50
CA GLU A 219 -5.39 21.84 9.81
C GLU A 219 -5.41 21.43 11.30
N ASP A 220 -6.08 22.22 12.15
CA ASP A 220 -6.15 21.91 13.58
C ASP A 220 -7.15 20.78 13.86
N GLY A 221 -6.62 19.68 14.39
CA GLY A 221 -7.34 18.47 14.81
C GLY A 221 -8.26 18.68 16.01
N GLY A 222 -9.21 19.60 15.91
CA GLY A 222 -10.33 19.74 16.84
C GLY A 222 -11.42 18.73 16.49
N GLY A 223 -11.57 17.69 17.31
CA GLY A 223 -12.65 16.71 17.21
C GLY A 223 -14.00 17.39 17.02
N TRP A 224 -14.77 16.93 16.04
CA TRP A 224 -16.15 17.34 15.85
C TRP A 224 -16.94 16.95 17.09
N LYS A 225 -17.20 17.93 17.97
CA LYS A 225 -18.29 17.84 18.93
C LYS A 225 -19.57 17.65 18.14
N ALA A 226 -20.36 16.68 18.62
CA ALA A 226 -21.66 16.28 18.15
C ALA A 226 -22.47 17.45 17.56
N GLY A 227 -23.08 17.18 16.39
CA GLY A 227 -23.99 18.09 15.72
C GLY A 227 -25.11 18.52 16.66
N HIS A 228 -25.08 19.79 17.05
CA HIS A 228 -26.28 20.47 17.52
C HIS A 228 -27.22 20.58 16.33
N GLN A 229 -28.25 19.74 16.33
CA GLN A 229 -29.42 19.86 15.48
C GLN A 229 -30.08 21.21 15.78
N HIS A 230 -29.79 22.22 14.97
CA HIS A 230 -30.55 23.46 14.98
C HIS A 230 -31.79 23.26 14.10
N TRP A 231 -32.81 22.62 14.66
CA TRP A 231 -34.16 22.64 14.09
C TRP A 231 -34.63 24.09 14.03
N GLY A 232 -34.87 24.58 12.81
CA GLY A 232 -35.30 25.95 12.56
C GLY A 232 -36.62 26.27 13.25
N GLN A 233 -36.62 27.22 14.18
CA GLN A 233 -37.84 27.89 14.59
C GLN A 233 -38.36 28.77 13.44
N LYS A 234 -39.36 28.27 12.70
CA LYS A 234 -40.20 29.10 11.83
C LYS A 234 -40.96 30.11 12.70
N LYS A 235 -40.57 31.39 12.63
CA LYS A 235 -41.37 32.51 13.14
C LYS A 235 -42.74 32.53 12.44
N LYS A 236 -43.83 32.35 13.20
CA LYS A 236 -45.20 32.60 12.75
C LYS A 236 -45.34 34.08 12.38
N LYS A 237 -45.67 34.37 11.11
CA LYS A 237 -46.11 35.69 10.64
C LYS A 237 -47.46 36.02 11.30
N LYS A 238 -47.53 37.13 12.05
CA LYS A 238 -48.80 37.74 12.49
C LYS A 238 -49.53 38.28 11.26
N LYS A 239 -50.78 37.84 11.04
CA LYS A 239 -51.72 38.50 10.11
C LYS A 239 -52.14 39.85 10.71
N LYS A 240 -52.06 40.90 9.90
CA LYS A 240 -52.94 42.07 9.99
C LYS A 240 -54.12 41.81 9.06
#